data_AF-B4NXK2-F1
#
_entry.id   AF-B4NXK2-F1
#
_cell.length_a   1.000
_cell.length_b   1.000
_cell.length_c   1.000
_cell.angle_alpha   90.00
_cell.angle_beta   90.00
_cell.angle_gamma   90.00
#
_symmetry.space_group_name_H-M   'P 1'
#
loop_
_entity.id
_entity.type
_entity.pdbx_description
1 polymer ?
#
loop_
_entity_poly.entity_id
_entity_poly.type
_entity_poly.pdbx_seq_one_letter_code
_entity_poly.pdbx_strand_id
1 'polypeptide(L)'
;MNSSKFDEKFRTSVRESQVVKKIFYVKSGKCEMRYVDPFNAEFLKINHPKEFIPCTNESDLVSAHYDKILNNYVLHINEEVLHELSESKTNDFACFYQKIIYGQSADHYDGKGRRTKIIQNYRVPLDVDGMLVECRTADEMKVLQRDAFVFVQYKDPPQRAKPDKKASVIMYGIDTVSRTNLRRMMPMVHEFLKSPGWYEMMGYNKVADNSFPNIFAMLTGFSPESAESRICNTDVDGCLDKIPFIWKEFKKDGYLTAYAEDEEHSNTFNYAKPGFAVKPTDYYFRPFLTALENETSIQYCPGCLMKYCLGRRLASSYIFDYCRQFIQRFVAKRPIWGMFWTNHYSHDDLFMLSAMQHKILEDLLGFEKDGAFEHTIMIFFSDHGARFGPLMYTKEAFLEERLPMMFIYLPPWFRIKYPHYVEALAQNQNRLSSNFDLYNTLKHIINIEESVEHTKRSYDCPQCQSLFYPLPENRSCSDAGIAEAYCTCHNYEEVQEDQKTWRMADLVVDRINKYLHHHNLQNLCSNLTLRVVNNTEVRILDMDENLVKGMRHYHTKFQVHQNLAEFFATILYDKETEELQINVELISRTNMYGTDSECVNNKNQKLYCVCLSKLRAIIK
;
A
#
# COMPACT_ATOMS: atom_id res chain seq x y z
N MET A 1 -20.14 -41.08 43.32
CA MET A 1 -19.74 -42.21 42.46
C MET A 1 -19.96 -41.81 41.01
N ASN A 2 -18.92 -42.01 40.20
CA ASN A 2 -18.86 -41.93 38.73
C ASN A 2 -19.15 -40.60 38.01
N SER A 3 -18.09 -39.79 37.82
CA SER A 3 -17.91 -39.01 36.59
C SER A 3 -16.48 -39.11 36.00
N SER A 4 -15.58 -39.91 36.59
CA SER A 4 -14.15 -39.93 36.21
C SER A 4 -13.76 -41.01 35.19
N LYS A 5 -14.72 -41.56 34.41
CA LYS A 5 -14.44 -42.65 33.44
C LYS A 5 -14.86 -42.37 31.99
N PHE A 6 -15.39 -41.18 31.70
CA PHE A 6 -15.70 -40.77 30.32
C PHE A 6 -14.61 -39.90 29.66
N ASP A 7 -13.77 -39.21 30.43
CA ASP A 7 -12.72 -38.32 29.91
C ASP A 7 -11.40 -39.01 29.55
N GLU A 8 -11.15 -40.24 30.00
CA GLU A 8 -9.90 -40.96 29.71
C GLU A 8 -9.95 -41.74 28.38
N LYS A 9 -11.14 -42.05 27.85
CA LYS A 9 -11.30 -42.74 26.56
C LYS A 9 -11.34 -41.82 25.34
N PHE A 10 -11.54 -40.52 25.52
CA PHE A 10 -11.41 -39.53 24.43
C PHE A 10 -9.98 -38.98 24.30
N ARG A 11 -9.15 -39.15 25.34
CA ARG A 11 -7.74 -38.71 25.36
C ARG A 11 -6.73 -39.77 24.87
N THR A 12 -7.19 -40.99 24.58
CA THR A 12 -6.31 -42.12 24.19
C THR A 12 -6.46 -42.56 22.73
N SER A 13 -7.27 -41.88 21.90
CA SER A 13 -7.33 -42.14 20.45
C SER A 13 -6.74 -41.03 19.56
N VAL A 14 -6.13 -39.99 20.13
CA VAL A 14 -5.39 -38.96 19.37
C VAL A 14 -3.90 -39.04 19.71
N ARG A 15 -3.32 -40.21 19.48
CA ARG A 15 -1.86 -40.41 19.37
C ARG A 15 -1.54 -41.28 18.15
N GLU A 16 -2.35 -41.16 17.12
CA GLU A 16 -1.93 -41.49 15.76
C GLU A 16 -1.29 -40.24 15.17
N SER A 17 -0.09 -40.44 14.61
CA SER A 17 0.71 -39.47 13.89
C SER A 17 -0.13 -38.74 12.82
N GLN A 18 -0.70 -37.58 13.17
CA GLN A 18 -1.25 -36.66 12.18
C GLN A 18 -0.06 -36.08 11.42
N VAL A 19 0.24 -36.65 10.27
CA VAL A 19 0.97 -35.96 9.22
C VAL A 19 0.13 -34.72 8.89
N VAL A 20 0.49 -33.57 9.44
CA VAL A 20 -0.19 -32.31 9.14
C VAL A 20 -0.04 -32.09 7.63
N LYS A 21 -1.14 -32.23 6.90
CA LYS A 21 -1.15 -32.07 5.44
C LYS A 21 -0.71 -30.63 5.14
N LYS A 22 0.47 -30.46 4.52
CA LYS A 22 0.97 -29.15 4.10
C LYS A 22 0.01 -28.56 3.06
N ILE A 23 -0.56 -27.38 3.36
CA ILE A 23 -1.46 -26.61 2.48
C ILE A 23 -0.63 -25.50 1.82
N PHE A 24 -0.97 -25.15 0.58
CA PHE A 24 -0.24 -24.17 -0.23
C PHE A 24 -1.20 -23.19 -0.89
N TYR A 25 -0.79 -21.93 -1.01
CA TYR A 25 -1.47 -20.94 -1.86
C TYR A 25 -1.17 -21.18 -3.34
N VAL A 26 0.09 -21.52 -3.64
CA VAL A 26 0.57 -21.91 -4.96
C VAL A 26 1.38 -23.18 -4.80
N LYS A 27 1.07 -24.21 -5.59
CA LYS A 27 1.85 -25.44 -5.64
C LYS A 27 2.07 -25.87 -7.07
N SER A 28 3.32 -25.80 -7.51
CA SER A 28 3.80 -26.18 -8.84
C SER A 28 5.21 -26.75 -8.73
N GLY A 29 5.78 -27.22 -9.84
CA GLY A 29 7.15 -27.75 -9.88
C GLY A 29 8.25 -26.69 -9.66
N LYS A 30 7.94 -25.39 -9.77
CA LYS A 30 8.92 -24.30 -9.54
C LYS A 30 8.53 -23.35 -8.40
N CYS A 31 7.34 -23.51 -7.83
CA CYS A 31 6.87 -22.64 -6.76
C CYS A 31 5.97 -23.39 -5.76
N GLU A 32 6.39 -23.37 -4.50
CA GLU A 32 5.67 -23.93 -3.36
C GLU A 32 5.43 -22.86 -2.29
N MET A 33 4.48 -21.96 -2.54
CA MET A 33 4.10 -20.90 -1.60
C MET A 33 3.20 -21.47 -0.50
N ARG A 34 3.72 -21.62 0.72
CA ARG A 34 2.98 -22.22 1.84
C ARG A 34 1.78 -21.37 2.25
N TYR A 35 0.69 -22.06 2.61
CA TYR A 35 -0.41 -21.44 3.32
C TYR A 35 0.04 -21.05 4.74
N VAL A 36 -0.37 -19.87 5.19
CA VAL A 36 -0.12 -19.37 6.54
C VAL A 36 -1.46 -19.38 7.28
N ASP A 37 -1.51 -20.08 8.42
CA ASP A 37 -2.66 -19.98 9.32
C ASP A 37 -2.72 -18.58 9.94
N PRO A 38 -3.76 -17.78 9.65
CA PRO A 38 -3.87 -16.43 10.19
C PRO A 38 -3.91 -16.38 11.71
N PHE A 39 -4.38 -17.43 12.39
CA PHE A 39 -4.54 -17.43 13.85
C PHE A 39 -3.61 -18.43 14.55
N ASN A 40 -2.38 -18.55 14.06
CA ASN A 40 -1.36 -19.39 14.68
C ASN A 40 -0.99 -18.93 16.11
N ALA A 41 -0.35 -19.83 16.87
CA ALA A 41 -0.05 -19.61 18.28
C ALA A 41 0.94 -18.46 18.56
N GLU A 42 1.80 -18.09 17.61
CA GLU A 42 2.71 -16.96 17.77
C GLU A 42 1.97 -15.63 17.61
N PHE A 43 1.13 -15.52 16.59
CA PHE A 43 0.28 -14.36 16.37
C PHE A 43 -0.67 -14.12 17.54
N LEU A 44 -1.34 -15.16 18.05
CA LEU A 44 -2.28 -15.02 19.18
C LEU A 44 -1.64 -14.43 20.45
N LYS A 45 -0.32 -14.57 20.64
CA LYS A 45 0.40 -13.97 21.78
C LYS A 45 0.61 -12.47 21.64
N ILE A 46 0.69 -11.97 20.41
CA ILE A 46 0.96 -10.55 20.11
C ILE A 46 -0.27 -9.81 19.58
N ASN A 47 -1.39 -10.53 19.37
CA ASN A 47 -2.62 -9.96 18.82
C ASN A 47 -3.18 -8.87 19.73
N HIS A 48 -3.23 -7.65 19.22
CA HIS A 48 -3.69 -6.48 19.97
C HIS A 48 -4.60 -5.60 19.08
N PRO A 49 -5.83 -6.04 18.77
CA PRO A 49 -6.76 -5.24 17.97
C PRO A 49 -7.06 -3.90 18.64
N LYS A 50 -7.43 -2.92 17.83
CA LYS A 50 -7.64 -1.52 18.23
C LYS A 50 -9.10 -1.17 18.05
N GLU A 51 -9.59 -0.29 18.91
CA GLU A 51 -10.94 0.24 18.81
C GLU A 51 -10.98 1.46 17.89
N PHE A 52 -12.12 1.64 17.23
CA PHE A 52 -12.37 2.82 16.41
C PHE A 52 -12.51 4.06 17.30
N ILE A 53 -11.84 5.15 16.90
CA ILE A 53 -11.88 6.43 17.60
C ILE A 53 -12.46 7.46 16.62
N PRO A 54 -13.61 8.08 16.91
CA PRO A 54 -14.12 9.15 16.07
C PRO A 54 -13.26 10.42 16.22
N CYS A 55 -13.09 11.17 15.14
CA CYS A 55 -12.41 12.47 15.18
C CYS A 55 -13.22 13.56 15.90
N THR A 56 -14.54 13.42 15.92
CA THR A 56 -15.46 14.27 16.69
C THR A 56 -16.77 13.52 16.91
N ASN A 57 -17.47 13.87 17.99
CA ASN A 57 -18.84 13.43 18.26
C ASN A 57 -19.89 14.51 17.88
N GLU A 58 -19.44 15.68 17.44
CA GLU A 58 -20.32 16.77 17.04
C GLU A 58 -20.94 16.50 15.68
N SER A 59 -22.19 16.92 15.50
CA SER A 59 -22.85 16.92 14.18
C SER A 59 -22.27 18.00 13.26
N ASP A 60 -22.35 17.77 11.95
CA ASP A 60 -21.86 18.71 10.95
C ASP A 60 -22.78 19.93 10.84
N LEU A 61 -22.23 21.12 11.11
CA LEU A 61 -22.91 22.40 10.93
C LEU A 61 -23.01 22.77 9.45
N VAL A 62 -21.99 22.43 8.68
CA VAL A 62 -21.97 22.61 7.22
C VAL A 62 -21.81 21.25 6.58
N SER A 63 -22.66 20.93 5.62
CA SER A 63 -22.53 19.73 4.79
C SER A 63 -22.44 20.12 3.32
N ALA A 64 -21.66 19.38 2.55
CA ALA A 64 -21.58 19.55 1.11
C ALA A 64 -22.30 18.41 0.39
N HIS A 65 -23.24 18.74 -0.49
CA HIS A 65 -23.92 17.75 -1.34
C HIS A 65 -23.75 18.13 -2.81
N TYR A 66 -23.67 17.11 -3.67
CA TYR A 66 -23.61 17.34 -5.11
C TYR A 66 -25.01 17.33 -5.73
N ASP A 67 -25.41 18.44 -6.32
CA ASP A 67 -26.64 18.54 -7.10
C ASP A 67 -26.38 18.07 -8.54
N LYS A 68 -26.98 16.92 -8.89
CA LYS A 68 -26.85 16.29 -10.21
C LYS A 68 -27.52 17.08 -11.34
N ILE A 69 -28.51 17.93 -11.03
CA ILE A 69 -29.22 18.76 -12.01
C ILE A 69 -28.37 19.98 -12.34
N LEU A 70 -27.81 20.63 -11.31
CA LEU A 70 -26.96 21.82 -11.47
C LEU A 70 -25.53 21.50 -11.90
N ASN A 71 -25.17 20.21 -11.85
CA ASN A 71 -23.81 19.72 -11.92
C ASN A 71 -22.84 20.49 -11.02
N ASN A 72 -23.25 20.78 -9.78
CA ASN A 72 -22.46 21.59 -8.86
C ASN A 72 -22.67 21.16 -7.39
N TYR A 73 -21.69 21.43 -6.55
CA TYR A 73 -21.81 21.28 -5.10
C TYR A 73 -22.59 22.44 -4.49
N VAL A 74 -23.38 22.10 -3.48
CA VAL A 74 -24.14 23.05 -2.68
C VAL A 74 -23.80 22.79 -1.21
N LEU A 75 -23.39 23.86 -0.51
CA LEU A 75 -23.15 23.83 0.93
C LEU A 75 -24.46 24.13 1.65
N HIS A 76 -24.85 23.21 2.53
CA HIS A 76 -26.04 23.34 3.36
C HIS A 76 -25.64 23.60 4.81
N ILE A 77 -26.32 24.54 5.46
CA ILE A 77 -26.11 24.89 6.87
C ILE A 77 -27.22 24.24 7.68
N ASN A 78 -26.82 23.40 8.63
CA ASN A 78 -27.74 22.73 9.53
C ASN A 78 -28.15 23.69 10.66
N GLU A 79 -29.38 24.22 10.58
CA GLU A 79 -29.91 25.19 11.55
C GLU A 79 -30.10 24.59 12.94
N GLU A 80 -30.41 23.30 13.06
CA GLU A 80 -30.56 22.63 14.36
C GLU A 80 -29.21 22.56 15.09
N VAL A 81 -28.15 22.15 14.37
CA VAL A 81 -26.78 22.13 14.90
C VAL A 81 -26.28 23.54 15.19
N LEU A 82 -26.67 24.52 14.37
CA LEU A 82 -26.35 25.92 14.64
C LEU A 82 -26.94 26.38 15.98
N HIS A 83 -28.22 26.09 16.24
CA HIS A 83 -28.89 26.49 17.47
C HIS A 83 -28.26 25.83 18.70
N GLU A 84 -27.87 24.56 18.56
CA GLU A 84 -27.17 23.82 19.60
C GLU A 84 -25.80 24.46 19.93
N LEU A 85 -24.95 24.67 18.91
CA LEU A 85 -23.58 25.20 19.10
C LEU A 85 -23.56 26.67 19.53
N SER A 86 -24.53 27.47 19.05
CA SER A 86 -24.64 28.89 19.39
C SER A 86 -25.33 29.15 20.72
N GLU A 87 -25.96 28.13 21.33
CA GLU A 87 -26.80 28.26 22.52
C GLU A 87 -27.91 29.33 22.33
N SER A 88 -28.37 29.50 21.09
CA SER A 88 -29.34 30.52 20.69
C SER A 88 -30.36 29.96 19.70
N LYS A 89 -31.60 30.48 19.73
CA LYS A 89 -32.63 30.17 18.73
C LYS A 89 -32.58 31.09 17.51
N THR A 90 -31.60 31.98 17.44
CA THR A 90 -31.42 32.92 16.33
C THR A 90 -30.63 32.27 15.20
N ASN A 91 -31.05 32.48 13.96
CA ASN A 91 -30.29 32.11 12.76
C ASN A 91 -29.18 33.13 12.43
N ASP A 92 -28.70 33.89 13.41
CA ASP A 92 -27.65 34.87 13.23
C ASP A 92 -26.29 34.20 13.41
N PHE A 93 -25.56 34.04 12.30
CA PHE A 93 -24.25 33.40 12.28
C PHE A 93 -23.37 33.99 11.17
N ALA A 94 -22.08 33.69 11.25
CA ALA A 94 -21.09 34.14 10.29
C ALA A 94 -20.24 32.95 9.83
N CYS A 95 -20.68 32.28 8.76
CA CYS A 95 -19.94 31.20 8.12
C CYS A 95 -19.18 31.70 6.90
N PHE A 96 -17.93 31.28 6.76
CA PHE A 96 -17.07 31.64 5.64
C PHE A 96 -16.27 30.43 5.19
N TYR A 97 -15.94 30.40 3.90
CA TYR A 97 -14.89 29.52 3.40
C TYR A 97 -13.69 30.32 2.87
N GLN A 98 -12.53 29.70 2.92
CA GLN A 98 -11.35 30.10 2.17
C GLN A 98 -11.02 28.97 1.20
N LYS A 99 -11.04 29.26 -0.10
CA LYS A 99 -10.59 28.27 -1.10
C LYS A 99 -9.09 28.04 -0.96
N ILE A 100 -8.66 26.81 -1.18
CA ILE A 100 -7.25 26.50 -1.33
C ILE A 100 -6.81 26.93 -2.73
N ILE A 101 -5.70 27.68 -2.81
CA ILE A 101 -5.14 28.16 -4.07
C ILE A 101 -3.99 27.23 -4.47
N TYR A 102 -4.00 26.84 -5.74
CA TYR A 102 -3.00 25.99 -6.38
C TYR A 102 -2.42 26.73 -7.60
N GLY A 103 -1.23 26.34 -8.05
CA GLY A 103 -0.74 26.78 -9.36
C GLY A 103 0.75 27.08 -9.49
N GLN A 104 1.51 27.33 -8.41
CA GLN A 104 2.97 27.48 -8.52
C GLN A 104 3.69 26.13 -8.45
N SER A 105 3.18 25.19 -7.67
CA SER A 105 3.68 23.82 -7.57
C SER A 105 2.57 22.82 -7.87
N ALA A 106 2.91 21.69 -8.49
CA ALA A 106 1.96 20.61 -8.72
C ALA A 106 1.63 19.84 -7.43
N ASP A 107 2.56 19.81 -6.47
CA ASP A 107 2.49 18.98 -5.25
C ASP A 107 2.15 19.77 -3.99
N HIS A 108 2.25 21.11 -4.03
CA HIS A 108 1.94 21.97 -2.89
C HIS A 108 0.78 22.92 -3.20
N TYR A 109 0.08 23.34 -2.14
CA TYR A 109 -0.79 24.51 -2.22
C TYR A 109 0.02 25.80 -2.08
N ASP A 110 -0.42 26.86 -2.76
CA ASP A 110 0.27 28.16 -2.76
C ASP A 110 -0.23 29.08 -1.62
N GLY A 111 -1.43 28.80 -1.09
CA GLY A 111 -2.01 29.55 0.02
C GLY A 111 -3.52 29.47 0.10
N LYS A 112 -4.10 30.34 0.93
CA LYS A 112 -5.54 30.46 1.16
C LYS A 112 -6.11 31.69 0.45
N GLY A 113 -7.27 31.52 -0.17
CA GLY A 113 -8.05 32.61 -0.75
C GLY A 113 -8.68 33.53 0.30
N ARG A 114 -9.37 34.57 -0.18
CA ARG A 114 -10.13 35.49 0.68
C ARG A 114 -11.31 34.77 1.35
N ARG A 115 -11.65 35.19 2.56
CA ARG A 115 -12.87 34.74 3.26
C ARG A 115 -14.09 35.09 2.40
N THR A 116 -14.85 34.08 2.03
CA THR A 116 -16.08 34.21 1.24
C THR A 116 -17.24 33.74 2.10
N LYS A 117 -18.26 34.60 2.28
CA LYS A 117 -19.41 34.31 3.14
C LYS A 117 -20.24 33.17 2.55
N ILE A 118 -20.59 32.20 3.39
CA ILE A 118 -21.50 31.10 3.09
C ILE A 118 -22.90 31.52 3.56
N ILE A 119 -23.88 31.35 2.69
CA ILE A 119 -25.30 31.46 3.01
C ILE A 119 -25.96 30.09 2.92
N GLN A 120 -27.21 29.97 3.37
CA GLN A 120 -27.94 28.71 3.26
C GLN A 120 -28.02 28.25 1.79
N ASN A 121 -27.73 26.97 1.54
CA ASN A 121 -27.66 26.36 0.21
C ASN A 121 -26.73 27.12 -0.77
N TYR A 122 -25.52 27.46 -0.32
CA TYR A 122 -24.54 28.17 -1.12
C TYR A 122 -23.99 27.29 -2.25
N ARG A 123 -24.08 27.77 -3.49
CA ARG A 123 -23.51 27.09 -4.66
C ARG A 123 -21.99 27.30 -4.73
N VAL A 124 -21.23 26.21 -4.70
CA VAL A 124 -19.76 26.25 -4.77
C VAL A 124 -19.31 26.66 -6.18
N PRO A 125 -18.40 27.64 -6.32
CA PRO A 125 -17.83 27.95 -7.62
C PRO A 125 -16.99 26.79 -8.17
N LEU A 126 -17.02 26.56 -9.49
CA LEU A 126 -16.33 25.43 -10.13
C LEU A 126 -14.79 25.53 -10.07
N ASP A 127 -14.24 26.70 -9.76
CA ASP A 127 -12.80 26.91 -9.53
C ASP A 127 -12.35 26.57 -8.09
N VAL A 128 -13.26 26.07 -7.25
CA VAL A 128 -12.96 25.68 -5.87
C VAL A 128 -12.88 24.15 -5.79
N ASP A 129 -11.68 23.60 -5.97
CA ASP A 129 -11.44 22.15 -5.81
C ASP A 129 -11.29 21.75 -4.33
N GLY A 130 -11.00 22.71 -3.45
CA GLY A 130 -10.90 22.47 -2.01
C GLY A 130 -11.08 23.75 -1.20
N MET A 131 -11.59 23.63 0.02
CA MET A 131 -11.83 24.77 0.92
C MET A 131 -11.70 24.41 2.40
N LEU A 132 -11.36 25.43 3.19
CA LEU A 132 -11.46 25.43 4.65
C LEU A 132 -12.67 26.27 5.05
N VAL A 133 -13.54 25.71 5.88
CA VAL A 133 -14.78 26.34 6.35
C VAL A 133 -14.63 26.69 7.82
N GLU A 134 -15.03 27.91 8.19
CA GLU A 134 -15.13 28.35 9.57
C GLU A 134 -16.47 29.06 9.78
N CYS A 135 -17.24 28.56 10.74
CA CYS A 135 -18.47 29.16 11.21
C CYS A 135 -18.28 29.75 12.59
N ARG A 136 -18.79 30.97 12.77
CA ARG A 136 -18.76 31.71 14.03
C ARG A 136 -20.15 32.20 14.41
N THR A 137 -20.27 32.60 15.67
CA THR A 137 -21.35 33.46 16.17
C THR A 137 -21.47 34.74 15.36
N ALA A 138 -22.64 35.39 15.40
CA ALA A 138 -22.97 36.56 14.59
C ALA A 138 -22.01 37.75 14.78
N ASP A 139 -21.47 37.91 15.99
CA ASP A 139 -20.48 38.93 16.35
C ASP A 139 -19.04 38.56 15.93
N GLU A 140 -18.86 37.39 15.29
CA GLU A 140 -17.58 36.79 14.91
C GLU A 140 -16.61 36.51 16.07
N MET A 141 -17.06 36.53 17.32
CA MET A 141 -16.19 36.37 18.51
C MET A 141 -15.92 34.91 18.86
N LYS A 142 -16.95 34.06 18.85
CA LYS A 142 -16.85 32.62 19.17
C LYS A 142 -16.88 31.78 17.90
N VAL A 143 -15.86 30.94 17.68
CA VAL A 143 -15.87 29.90 16.65
C VAL A 143 -16.83 28.79 17.06
N LEU A 144 -17.77 28.46 16.18
CA LEU A 144 -18.74 27.38 16.36
C LEU A 144 -18.21 26.07 15.79
N GLN A 145 -17.67 26.11 14.56
CA GLN A 145 -17.17 24.90 13.90
C GLN A 145 -16.15 25.24 12.81
N ARG A 146 -15.16 24.37 12.63
CA ARG A 146 -14.23 24.36 11.49
C ARG A 146 -14.31 23.03 10.77
N ASP A 147 -14.33 23.03 9.45
CA ASP A 147 -14.29 21.83 8.63
C ASP A 147 -13.49 22.08 7.34
N ALA A 148 -13.19 21.03 6.59
CA ALA A 148 -12.53 21.12 5.30
C ALA A 148 -13.23 20.21 4.28
N PHE A 149 -13.33 20.69 3.04
CA PHE A 149 -13.99 19.95 1.97
C PHE A 149 -13.12 19.93 0.72
N VAL A 150 -13.05 18.77 0.08
CA VAL A 150 -12.45 18.55 -1.24
C VAL A 150 -13.55 18.17 -2.22
N PHE A 151 -13.41 18.64 -3.45
CA PHE A 151 -14.42 18.49 -4.49
C PHE A 151 -13.83 17.92 -5.77
N VAL A 152 -14.39 16.80 -6.22
CA VAL A 152 -14.28 16.41 -7.62
C VAL A 152 -15.26 17.26 -8.44
N GLN A 153 -14.79 18.42 -8.90
CA GLN A 153 -15.62 19.32 -9.70
C GLN A 153 -16.04 18.69 -11.03
N TYR A 154 -17.25 19.02 -11.52
CA TYR A 154 -17.70 18.47 -12.79
C TYR A 154 -16.90 19.06 -13.96
N LYS A 155 -16.51 18.19 -14.89
CA LYS A 155 -15.90 18.59 -16.16
C LYS A 155 -16.69 17.95 -17.29
N ASP A 156 -17.06 18.75 -18.28
CA ASP A 156 -17.75 18.23 -19.46
C ASP A 156 -16.87 17.18 -20.16
N PRO A 157 -17.47 16.07 -20.62
CA PRO A 157 -16.76 15.13 -21.46
C PRO A 157 -16.36 15.83 -22.78
N PRO A 158 -15.19 15.52 -23.36
CA PRO A 158 -14.86 15.99 -24.69
C PRO A 158 -15.98 15.60 -25.67
N GLN A 159 -16.33 16.49 -26.61
CA GLN A 159 -17.24 16.16 -27.71
C GLN A 159 -16.54 15.15 -28.66
N ARG A 160 -16.51 13.88 -28.28
CA ARG A 160 -16.14 12.76 -29.15
C ARG A 160 -17.30 11.78 -29.22
N ALA A 161 -17.40 11.09 -30.37
CA ALA A 161 -18.34 10.00 -30.57
C ALA A 161 -18.27 9.02 -29.40
N LYS A 162 -19.44 8.55 -28.92
CA LYS A 162 -19.54 7.59 -27.82
C LYS A 162 -18.59 6.42 -28.11
N PRO A 163 -17.51 6.23 -27.33
CA PRO A 163 -16.69 5.05 -27.51
C PRO A 163 -17.53 3.81 -27.19
N ASP A 164 -17.14 2.67 -27.75
CA ASP A 164 -17.61 1.38 -27.27
C ASP A 164 -17.47 1.29 -25.75
N LYS A 165 -18.34 0.50 -25.10
CA LYS A 165 -18.37 0.38 -23.63
C LYS A 165 -17.01 -0.14 -23.12
N LYS A 166 -16.17 0.76 -22.61
CA LYS A 166 -14.90 0.46 -21.92
C LYS A 166 -15.13 0.35 -20.41
N ALA A 167 -14.41 -0.57 -19.76
CA ALA A 167 -14.44 -0.69 -18.31
C ALA A 167 -13.67 0.45 -17.66
N SER A 168 -14.24 1.06 -16.63
CA SER A 168 -13.47 1.93 -15.74
C SER A 168 -12.53 1.09 -14.88
N VAL A 169 -11.47 1.69 -14.35
CA VAL A 169 -10.50 1.04 -13.46
C VAL A 169 -10.33 1.87 -12.21
N ILE A 170 -10.62 1.31 -11.04
CA ILE A 170 -10.39 1.96 -9.75
C ILE A 170 -9.50 1.06 -8.91
N MET A 171 -8.36 1.61 -8.49
CA MET A 171 -7.40 0.96 -7.62
C MET A 171 -7.58 1.53 -6.21
N TYR A 172 -8.11 0.71 -5.29
CA TYR A 172 -8.29 1.01 -3.88
C TYR A 172 -7.13 0.39 -3.12
N GLY A 173 -6.23 1.22 -2.60
CA GLY A 173 -5.00 0.79 -1.95
C GLY A 173 -4.96 1.09 -0.46
N ILE A 174 -4.44 0.15 0.32
CA ILE A 174 -4.09 0.35 1.73
C ILE A 174 -2.65 -0.15 1.90
N ASP A 175 -1.76 0.73 2.33
CA ASP A 175 -0.35 0.40 2.54
C ASP A 175 -0.14 -0.66 3.62
N THR A 176 0.93 -1.45 3.52
CA THR A 176 1.41 -2.33 4.60
C THR A 176 0.43 -3.47 4.99
N VAL A 177 -0.51 -3.86 4.13
CA VAL A 177 -1.48 -4.94 4.41
C VAL A 177 -1.11 -6.26 3.70
N SER A 178 -0.64 -7.23 4.48
CA SER A 178 -0.47 -8.60 4.00
C SER A 178 -1.82 -9.28 3.80
N ARG A 179 -1.84 -10.32 2.96
CA ARG A 179 -2.99 -11.22 2.81
C ARG A 179 -3.46 -11.79 4.15
N THR A 180 -2.50 -12.18 4.98
CA THR A 180 -2.76 -12.81 6.28
C THR A 180 -3.30 -11.78 7.27
N ASN A 181 -2.75 -10.56 7.28
CA ASN A 181 -3.19 -9.50 8.17
C ASN A 181 -4.58 -8.98 7.83
N LEU A 182 -4.95 -8.93 6.54
CA LEU A 182 -6.34 -8.64 6.12
C LEU A 182 -7.33 -9.59 6.80
N ARG A 183 -7.04 -10.90 6.82
CA ARG A 183 -7.88 -11.92 7.46
C ARG A 183 -7.96 -11.77 8.98
N ARG A 184 -6.86 -11.33 9.61
CA ARG A 184 -6.77 -11.12 11.06
C ARG A 184 -7.52 -9.87 11.52
N MET A 185 -7.25 -8.74 10.84
CA MET A 185 -7.66 -7.42 11.29
C MET A 185 -8.94 -6.93 10.64
N MET A 186 -9.26 -7.36 9.41
CA MET A 186 -10.46 -6.92 8.69
C MET A 186 -11.28 -8.11 8.15
N PRO A 187 -11.64 -9.12 8.97
CA PRO A 187 -12.42 -10.29 8.54
C PRO A 187 -13.73 -9.98 7.81
N MET A 188 -14.46 -8.90 8.15
CA MET A 188 -15.70 -8.51 7.46
C MET A 188 -15.43 -7.96 6.06
N VAL A 189 -14.35 -7.20 5.88
CA VAL A 189 -13.91 -6.74 4.55
C VAL A 189 -13.47 -7.94 3.72
N HIS A 190 -12.70 -8.86 4.31
CA HIS A 190 -12.33 -10.11 3.67
C HIS A 190 -13.56 -10.95 3.26
N GLU A 191 -14.60 -11.00 4.09
CA GLU A 191 -15.85 -11.67 3.73
C GLU A 191 -16.52 -11.02 2.51
N PHE A 192 -16.63 -9.70 2.50
CA PHE A 192 -17.15 -8.95 1.35
C PHE A 192 -16.38 -9.26 0.06
N LEU A 193 -15.05 -9.32 0.14
CA LEU A 193 -14.15 -9.59 -0.99
C LEU A 193 -14.21 -11.04 -1.50
N LYS A 194 -14.97 -11.94 -0.87
CA LYS A 194 -15.28 -13.28 -1.41
C LYS A 194 -16.58 -13.32 -2.21
N SER A 195 -17.28 -12.19 -2.30
CA SER A 195 -18.55 -12.10 -3.04
C SER A 195 -18.35 -12.33 -4.54
N PRO A 196 -19.38 -12.80 -5.27
CA PRO A 196 -19.27 -13.10 -6.70
C PRO A 196 -18.69 -11.95 -7.53
N GLY A 197 -17.65 -12.26 -8.30
CA GLY A 197 -16.98 -11.29 -9.18
C GLY A 197 -15.61 -10.84 -8.69
N TRP A 198 -15.29 -11.07 -7.42
CA TRP A 198 -13.95 -10.88 -6.86
C TRP A 198 -13.09 -12.12 -7.06
N TYR A 199 -11.82 -11.89 -7.35
CA TYR A 199 -10.78 -12.92 -7.51
C TYR A 199 -9.58 -12.55 -6.64
N GLU A 200 -9.22 -13.42 -5.70
CA GLU A 200 -8.04 -13.22 -4.85
C GLU A 200 -6.81 -13.79 -5.55
N MET A 201 -5.82 -12.94 -5.81
CA MET A 201 -4.55 -13.37 -6.39
C MET A 201 -3.68 -13.99 -5.29
N MET A 202 -4.00 -15.24 -4.91
CA MET A 202 -3.30 -15.99 -3.87
C MET A 202 -1.83 -16.28 -4.20
N GLY A 203 -1.39 -16.13 -5.45
CA GLY A 203 0.03 -16.18 -5.80
C GLY A 203 0.71 -14.83 -5.95
N TYR A 204 0.06 -13.71 -5.60
CA TYR A 204 0.65 -12.38 -5.75
C TYR A 204 1.80 -12.16 -4.75
N ASN A 205 2.96 -11.76 -5.27
CA ASN A 205 4.20 -11.55 -4.53
C ASN A 205 4.80 -10.20 -4.93
N LYS A 206 5.29 -9.43 -3.95
CA LYS A 206 5.95 -8.15 -4.22
C LYS A 206 7.27 -8.33 -4.97
N VAL A 207 7.75 -7.31 -5.68
CA VAL A 207 9.01 -7.38 -6.45
C VAL A 207 10.18 -6.68 -5.77
N ALA A 208 9.91 -5.86 -4.75
CA ALA A 208 10.90 -5.04 -4.07
C ALA A 208 10.58 -4.84 -2.57
N ASP A 209 11.46 -4.14 -1.84
CA ASP A 209 11.41 -3.99 -0.39
C ASP A 209 10.20 -3.15 0.11
N ASN A 210 10.01 -1.94 -0.40
CA ASN A 210 9.08 -0.93 0.14
C ASN A 210 8.15 -0.35 -0.93
N SER A 211 7.35 0.68 -0.59
CA SER A 211 6.26 1.16 -1.43
C SER A 211 6.67 1.71 -2.77
N PHE A 212 7.64 2.63 -2.82
CA PHE A 212 8.09 3.25 -4.07
C PHE A 212 8.43 2.23 -5.16
N PRO A 213 9.38 1.30 -5.01
CA PRO A 213 9.75 0.37 -6.09
C PRO A 213 8.61 -0.61 -6.46
N ASN A 214 7.76 -1.02 -5.51
CA ASN A 214 6.63 -1.92 -5.80
C ASN A 214 5.52 -1.20 -6.59
N ILE A 215 5.12 -0.01 -6.15
CA ILE A 215 4.12 0.82 -6.86
C ILE A 215 4.70 1.28 -8.20
N PHE A 216 5.97 1.64 -8.26
CA PHE A 216 6.64 2.05 -9.49
C PHE A 216 6.64 0.92 -10.54
N ALA A 217 6.99 -0.31 -10.16
CA ALA A 217 6.90 -1.48 -11.04
C ALA A 217 5.47 -1.73 -11.54
N MET A 218 4.48 -1.61 -10.66
CA MET A 218 3.06 -1.79 -10.98
C MET A 218 2.52 -0.74 -11.96
N LEU A 219 2.99 0.51 -11.86
CA LEU A 219 2.45 1.62 -12.64
C LEU A 219 3.29 1.96 -13.87
N THR A 220 4.50 1.43 -14.00
CA THR A 220 5.40 1.78 -15.12
C THR A 220 5.93 0.57 -15.89
N GLY A 221 5.95 -0.61 -15.28
CA GLY A 221 6.62 -1.79 -15.83
C GLY A 221 8.15 -1.72 -15.73
N PHE A 222 8.70 -0.74 -15.01
CA PHE A 222 10.13 -0.56 -14.73
C PHE A 222 10.43 -0.71 -13.24
N SER A 223 11.64 -1.12 -12.89
CA SER A 223 12.26 -0.86 -11.59
C SER A 223 12.86 0.56 -11.56
N PRO A 224 13.06 1.17 -10.39
CA PRO A 224 13.74 2.46 -10.28
C PRO A 224 15.12 2.50 -10.94
N GLU A 225 15.90 1.41 -10.83
CA GLU A 225 17.26 1.30 -11.35
C GLU A 225 17.27 1.26 -12.89
N SER A 226 16.37 0.48 -13.49
CA SER A 226 16.19 0.45 -14.94
C SER A 226 15.63 1.78 -15.45
N ALA A 227 14.71 2.43 -14.74
CA ALA A 227 14.22 3.75 -15.12
C ALA A 227 15.32 4.81 -15.07
N GLU A 228 16.21 4.78 -14.08
CA GLU A 228 17.35 5.68 -13.98
C GLU A 228 18.24 5.60 -15.23
N SER A 229 18.62 4.38 -15.63
CA SER A 229 19.53 4.18 -16.75
C SER A 229 18.88 4.39 -18.13
N ARG A 230 17.56 4.19 -18.25
CA ARG A 230 16.84 4.19 -19.54
C ARG A 230 16.05 5.44 -19.83
N ILE A 231 15.60 6.13 -18.80
CA ILE A 231 14.70 7.28 -18.91
C ILE A 231 15.31 8.46 -18.18
N CYS A 232 15.40 8.37 -16.84
CA CYS A 232 15.88 9.44 -15.98
C CYS A 232 15.92 8.98 -14.50
N ASN A 233 16.87 9.51 -13.73
CA ASN A 233 16.98 9.27 -12.28
C ASN A 233 15.84 9.98 -11.52
N THR A 234 14.95 9.20 -10.90
CA THR A 234 13.78 9.69 -10.14
C THR A 234 14.11 10.55 -8.92
N ASP A 235 15.37 10.61 -8.48
CA ASP A 235 15.85 11.54 -7.44
C ASP A 235 16.06 12.97 -7.98
N VAL A 236 16.01 13.18 -9.30
CA VAL A 236 16.20 14.48 -9.96
C VAL A 236 14.86 15.15 -10.22
N ASP A 237 14.79 16.46 -9.98
CA ASP A 237 13.59 17.27 -10.23
C ASP A 237 13.10 17.17 -11.68
N GLY A 238 11.78 17.15 -11.87
CA GLY A 238 11.11 16.97 -13.17
C GLY A 238 11.29 15.58 -13.81
N CYS A 239 11.91 14.62 -13.10
CA CYS A 239 12.15 13.30 -13.64
C CYS A 239 10.90 12.42 -13.67
N LEU A 240 10.12 12.43 -12.60
CA LEU A 240 8.86 11.66 -12.50
C LEU A 240 7.89 12.05 -13.63
N ASP A 241 7.91 13.31 -14.08
CA ASP A 241 7.12 13.77 -15.22
C ASP A 241 7.51 13.13 -16.56
N LYS A 242 8.72 12.57 -16.69
CA LYS A 242 9.20 11.87 -17.90
C LYS A 242 8.90 10.38 -17.88
N ILE A 243 8.69 9.80 -16.69
CA ILE A 243 8.41 8.36 -16.53
C ILE A 243 7.08 7.99 -17.23
N PRO A 244 7.02 6.89 -18.00
CA PRO A 244 5.83 6.46 -18.73
C PRO A 244 4.83 5.74 -17.80
N PHE A 245 4.32 6.45 -16.80
CA PHE A 245 3.27 5.93 -15.93
C PHE A 245 2.00 5.55 -16.72
N ILE A 246 1.38 4.44 -16.32
CA ILE A 246 0.23 3.84 -16.99
C ILE A 246 -0.96 4.79 -17.11
N TRP A 247 -1.14 5.70 -16.15
CA TRP A 247 -2.19 6.71 -16.22
C TRP A 247 -2.03 7.67 -17.41
N LYS A 248 -0.82 7.87 -17.93
CA LYS A 248 -0.59 8.66 -19.16
C LYS A 248 -1.15 7.92 -20.37
N GLU A 249 -1.02 6.59 -20.42
CA GLU A 249 -1.61 5.76 -21.47
C GLU A 249 -3.14 5.73 -21.36
N PHE A 250 -3.70 5.55 -20.17
CA PHE A 250 -5.16 5.66 -19.94
C PHE A 250 -5.70 7.03 -20.38
N LYS A 251 -5.02 8.12 -20.01
CA LYS A 251 -5.40 9.48 -20.43
C LYS A 251 -5.38 9.62 -21.95
N LYS A 252 -4.36 9.10 -22.61
CA LYS A 252 -4.25 9.10 -24.08
C LYS A 252 -5.40 8.32 -24.74
N ASP A 253 -5.82 7.22 -24.12
CA ASP A 253 -6.95 6.39 -24.58
C ASP A 253 -8.34 6.97 -24.22
N GLY A 254 -8.37 8.16 -23.61
CA GLY A 254 -9.60 8.93 -23.37
C GLY A 254 -10.21 8.77 -21.98
N TYR A 255 -9.56 8.03 -21.07
CA TYR A 255 -9.97 7.94 -19.68
C TYR A 255 -9.76 9.29 -18.99
N LEU A 256 -10.67 9.61 -18.07
CA LEU A 256 -10.42 10.66 -17.07
C LEU A 256 -9.57 10.06 -15.96
N THR A 257 -8.49 10.73 -15.54
CA THR A 257 -7.54 10.15 -14.58
C THR A 257 -7.54 10.82 -13.21
N ALA A 258 -7.39 10.02 -12.15
CA ALA A 258 -7.24 10.50 -10.78
C ALA A 258 -6.08 9.81 -10.03
N TYR A 259 -5.37 10.57 -9.19
CA TYR A 259 -4.43 10.00 -8.22
C TYR A 259 -4.59 10.73 -6.89
N ALA A 260 -4.82 9.97 -5.83
CA ALA A 260 -4.95 10.46 -4.48
C ALA A 260 -4.23 9.53 -3.50
N GLU A 261 -3.34 10.12 -2.72
CA GLU A 261 -2.59 9.43 -1.69
C GLU A 261 -2.51 10.38 -0.49
N ASP A 262 -2.62 9.83 0.72
CA ASP A 262 -2.49 10.59 1.97
C ASP A 262 -1.10 10.45 2.61
N GLU A 263 -0.89 11.16 3.73
CA GLU A 263 0.36 11.30 4.49
C GLU A 263 1.42 12.09 3.70
N GLU A 264 1.64 13.36 4.06
CA GLU A 264 2.50 14.29 3.33
C GLU A 264 3.98 13.86 3.26
N HIS A 265 4.53 13.29 4.33
CA HIS A 265 5.97 13.08 4.48
C HIS A 265 6.45 11.78 3.83
N SER A 266 5.61 10.76 3.85
CA SER A 266 5.84 9.37 3.45
C SER A 266 5.14 9.02 2.14
N ASN A 267 4.47 10.00 1.52
CA ASN A 267 3.85 9.85 0.20
C ASN A 267 4.79 9.19 -0.81
N THR A 268 4.30 8.19 -1.54
CA THR A 268 5.08 7.29 -2.39
C THR A 268 6.01 8.02 -3.34
N PHE A 269 5.57 9.13 -3.94
CA PHE A 269 6.33 9.88 -4.93
C PHE A 269 7.03 11.14 -4.39
N ASN A 270 6.93 11.41 -3.08
CA ASN A 270 7.59 12.56 -2.42
C ASN A 270 8.57 12.13 -1.31
N TYR A 271 8.46 10.93 -0.73
CA TYR A 271 9.40 10.49 0.30
C TYR A 271 10.81 10.30 -0.27
N ALA A 272 11.73 11.19 0.13
CA ALA A 272 13.08 11.29 -0.42
C ALA A 272 13.11 11.46 -1.95
N LYS A 273 12.07 12.08 -2.52
CA LYS A 273 11.93 12.36 -3.95
C LYS A 273 11.46 13.81 -4.14
N PRO A 274 11.79 14.45 -5.27
CA PRO A 274 11.37 15.83 -5.55
C PRO A 274 9.85 15.97 -5.78
N GLY A 275 9.14 14.88 -6.07
CA GLY A 275 7.73 14.94 -6.45
C GLY A 275 7.52 15.21 -7.94
N PHE A 276 6.29 15.55 -8.30
CA PHE A 276 5.94 15.92 -9.67
C PHE A 276 6.12 17.43 -9.88
N ALA A 277 6.75 17.82 -10.99
CA ALA A 277 6.81 19.23 -11.37
C ALA A 277 5.52 19.66 -12.09
N VAL A 278 4.80 18.73 -12.71
CA VAL A 278 3.54 18.97 -13.42
C VAL A 278 2.47 18.02 -12.89
N LYS A 279 1.23 18.52 -12.74
CA LYS A 279 0.09 17.72 -12.30
C LYS A 279 -0.02 16.39 -13.08
N PRO A 280 0.13 15.22 -12.42
CA PRO A 280 0.28 13.94 -13.13
C PRO A 280 -1.03 13.40 -13.72
N THR A 281 -2.18 13.77 -13.14
CA THR A 281 -3.52 13.28 -13.48
C THR A 281 -4.55 14.42 -13.55
N ASP A 282 -5.74 14.17 -14.11
CA ASP A 282 -6.77 15.22 -14.24
C ASP A 282 -7.31 15.68 -12.87
N TYR A 283 -7.33 14.77 -11.90
CA TYR A 283 -7.67 14.97 -10.49
C TYR A 283 -6.51 14.49 -9.62
N TYR A 284 -5.81 15.43 -8.99
CA TYR A 284 -4.63 15.15 -8.17
C TYR A 284 -4.83 15.74 -6.79
N PHE A 285 -4.78 14.90 -5.76
CA PHE A 285 -5.18 15.27 -4.41
C PHE A 285 -4.08 15.97 -3.61
N ARG A 286 -2.80 15.71 -3.93
CA ARG A 286 -1.64 16.07 -3.10
C ARG A 286 -1.60 17.54 -2.64
N PRO A 287 -1.87 18.56 -3.49
CA PRO A 287 -1.90 19.93 -3.00
C PRO A 287 -2.94 20.17 -1.90
N PHE A 288 -4.10 19.51 -1.97
CA PHE A 288 -5.10 19.61 -0.91
C PHE A 288 -4.66 18.88 0.37
N LEU A 289 -3.99 17.72 0.25
CA LEU A 289 -3.38 17.05 1.40
C LEU A 289 -2.44 17.98 2.17
N THR A 290 -1.52 18.67 1.46
CA THR A 290 -0.59 19.62 2.09
C THR A 290 -1.34 20.75 2.81
N ALA A 291 -2.46 21.22 2.28
CA ALA A 291 -3.28 22.22 2.96
C ALA A 291 -3.96 21.65 4.21
N LEU A 292 -4.55 20.45 4.12
CA LEU A 292 -5.18 19.80 5.26
C LEU A 292 -4.20 19.61 6.43
N GLU A 293 -3.02 19.07 6.16
CA GLU A 293 -2.03 18.77 7.19
C GLU A 293 -1.39 20.04 7.80
N ASN A 294 -1.38 21.17 7.09
CA ASN A 294 -0.86 22.43 7.60
C ASN A 294 -1.93 23.31 8.30
N GLU A 295 -3.19 23.22 7.87
CA GLU A 295 -4.22 24.20 8.24
C GLU A 295 -5.32 23.64 9.15
N THR A 296 -5.36 22.32 9.37
CA THR A 296 -6.35 21.69 10.24
C THR A 296 -5.72 21.20 11.56
N SER A 297 -6.56 21.00 12.58
CA SER A 297 -6.11 20.38 13.82
C SER A 297 -5.78 18.91 13.58
N ILE A 298 -4.60 18.48 14.01
CA ILE A 298 -4.14 17.10 13.85
C ILE A 298 -4.40 16.32 15.14
N GLN A 299 -5.04 15.16 15.01
CA GLN A 299 -5.04 14.12 16.04
C GLN A 299 -4.22 12.94 15.53
N TYR A 300 -3.28 12.45 16.34
CA TYR A 300 -2.47 11.27 16.00
C TYR A 300 -3.15 9.98 16.46
N CYS A 301 -2.81 8.86 15.82
CA CYS A 301 -3.27 7.55 16.25
C CYS A 301 -2.70 7.18 17.63
N PRO A 302 -3.43 6.44 18.47
CA PRO A 302 -2.94 6.07 19.81
C PRO A 302 -1.69 5.18 19.73
N GLY A 303 -0.56 5.69 20.20
CA GLY A 303 0.69 4.94 20.28
C GLY A 303 1.47 4.84 18.96
N CYS A 304 1.14 5.64 17.95
CA CYS A 304 1.91 5.77 16.71
C CYS A 304 2.05 7.24 16.28
N LEU A 305 2.84 7.49 15.23
CA LEU A 305 3.17 8.85 14.76
C LEU A 305 2.32 9.29 13.57
N MET A 306 1.34 8.47 13.17
CA MET A 306 0.48 8.78 12.02
C MET A 306 -0.65 9.74 12.37
N LYS A 307 -0.88 10.70 11.48
CA LYS A 307 -1.98 11.66 11.55
C LYS A 307 -3.29 10.92 11.30
N TYR A 308 -4.08 10.75 12.33
CA TYR A 308 -5.31 9.96 12.29
C TYR A 308 -6.51 10.80 11.87
N CYS A 309 -6.62 12.02 12.40
CA CYS A 309 -7.64 13.00 12.01
C CYS A 309 -7.01 14.28 11.49
N LEU A 310 -7.60 14.83 10.43
CA LEU A 310 -7.31 16.15 9.89
C LEU A 310 -8.57 17.01 10.02
N GLY A 311 -8.58 17.85 11.04
CA GLY A 311 -9.77 18.56 11.49
C GLY A 311 -10.76 17.60 12.14
N ARG A 312 -12.00 17.60 11.62
CA ARG A 312 -13.11 16.79 12.13
C ARG A 312 -13.24 15.42 11.47
N ARG A 313 -12.39 15.12 10.48
CA ARG A 313 -12.53 13.95 9.61
C ARG A 313 -11.29 13.07 9.70
N LEU A 314 -11.49 11.76 9.51
CA LEU A 314 -10.39 10.82 9.38
C LEU A 314 -9.54 11.21 8.18
N ALA A 315 -8.22 11.13 8.32
CA ALA A 315 -7.30 11.49 7.25
C ALA A 315 -7.54 10.63 5.99
N SER A 316 -7.76 9.32 6.18
CA SER A 316 -8.06 8.38 5.10
C SER A 316 -9.43 8.59 4.43
N SER A 317 -10.43 9.09 5.16
CA SER A 317 -11.75 9.36 4.59
C SER A 317 -11.69 10.43 3.50
N TYR A 318 -10.80 11.42 3.59
CA TYR A 318 -10.65 12.38 2.48
C TYR A 318 -10.25 11.72 1.16
N ILE A 319 -9.47 10.64 1.19
CA ILE A 319 -9.04 9.90 -0.01
C ILE A 319 -10.21 9.11 -0.59
N PHE A 320 -10.92 8.33 0.23
CA PHE A 320 -11.97 7.46 -0.26
C PHE A 320 -13.29 8.19 -0.52
N ASP A 321 -13.57 9.31 0.17
CA ASP A 321 -14.63 10.24 -0.23
C ASP A 321 -14.31 10.87 -1.58
N TYR A 322 -13.05 11.25 -1.83
CA TYR A 322 -12.63 11.76 -3.13
C TYR A 322 -12.76 10.70 -4.23
N CYS A 323 -12.44 9.43 -3.93
CA CYS A 323 -12.72 8.28 -4.80
C CYS A 323 -14.22 8.16 -5.11
N ARG A 324 -15.06 8.18 -4.07
CA ARG A 324 -16.51 8.09 -4.20
C ARG A 324 -17.08 9.19 -5.08
N GLN A 325 -16.66 10.44 -4.84
CA GLN A 325 -17.06 11.59 -5.63
C GLN A 325 -16.66 11.41 -7.11
N PHE A 326 -15.46 10.90 -7.38
CA PHE A 326 -14.97 10.63 -8.74
C PHE A 326 -15.81 9.58 -9.46
N ILE A 327 -16.11 8.46 -8.80
CA ILE A 327 -16.98 7.39 -9.30
C ILE A 327 -18.38 7.95 -9.60
N GLN A 328 -19.04 8.54 -8.60
CA GLN A 328 -20.40 9.06 -8.71
C GLN A 328 -20.55 10.09 -9.85
N ARG A 329 -19.49 10.86 -10.12
CA ARG A 329 -19.53 11.92 -11.11
C ARG A 329 -19.40 11.42 -12.55
N PHE A 330 -18.56 10.42 -12.77
CA PHE A 330 -18.05 10.14 -14.11
C PHE A 330 -18.23 8.69 -14.59
N VAL A 331 -18.30 7.70 -13.69
CA VAL A 331 -18.20 6.28 -14.07
C VAL A 331 -19.27 5.83 -15.08
N ALA A 332 -20.47 6.39 -14.98
CA ALA A 332 -21.58 6.10 -15.90
C ALA A 332 -21.55 6.94 -17.19
N LYS A 333 -20.75 8.03 -17.22
CA LYS A 333 -20.70 8.99 -18.34
C LYS A 333 -19.52 8.74 -19.28
N ARG A 334 -18.39 8.26 -18.76
CA ARG A 334 -17.14 8.01 -19.51
C ARG A 334 -16.23 7.05 -18.75
N PRO A 335 -15.30 6.35 -19.43
CA PRO A 335 -14.31 5.54 -18.73
C PRO A 335 -13.41 6.42 -17.84
N ILE A 336 -13.13 5.93 -16.63
CA ILE A 336 -12.26 6.57 -15.65
C ILE A 336 -11.18 5.62 -15.16
N TRP A 337 -9.99 6.14 -14.90
CA TRP A 337 -8.92 5.44 -14.23
C TRP A 337 -8.56 6.21 -12.95
N GLY A 338 -8.43 5.54 -11.82
CA GLY A 338 -7.93 6.22 -10.62
C GLY A 338 -7.28 5.29 -9.62
N MET A 339 -6.24 5.78 -8.95
CA MET A 339 -5.63 5.12 -7.80
C MET A 339 -5.79 5.99 -6.56
N PHE A 340 -6.37 5.40 -5.53
CA PHE A 340 -6.72 6.03 -4.26
C PHE A 340 -6.09 5.19 -3.15
N TRP A 341 -5.15 5.78 -2.42
CA TRP A 341 -4.21 5.07 -1.56
C TRP A 341 -4.14 5.71 -0.17
N THR A 342 -4.10 4.89 0.88
CA THR A 342 -3.94 5.36 2.25
C THR A 342 -2.78 4.69 2.98
N ASN A 343 -2.04 5.49 3.76
CA ASN A 343 -0.94 5.15 4.64
C ASN A 343 -1.31 5.34 6.13
N HIS A 344 -2.17 6.32 6.44
CA HIS A 344 -2.37 6.90 7.79
C HIS A 344 -2.77 5.95 8.93
N TYR A 345 -3.33 4.77 8.66
CA TYR A 345 -3.78 3.86 9.73
C TYR A 345 -3.17 2.46 9.68
N SER A 346 -2.28 2.18 8.73
CA SER A 346 -1.70 0.84 8.54
C SER A 346 -0.18 0.83 8.54
N HIS A 347 0.49 1.94 8.22
CA HIS A 347 1.94 2.01 8.06
C HIS A 347 2.69 1.76 9.39
N ASP A 348 2.33 2.45 10.48
CA ASP A 348 3.04 2.36 11.77
C ASP A 348 2.47 1.31 12.74
N ASP A 349 1.16 1.05 12.67
CA ASP A 349 0.47 0.10 13.55
C ASP A 349 -0.45 -0.81 12.74
N LEU A 350 0.03 -2.03 12.47
CA LEU A 350 -0.70 -3.05 11.73
C LEU A 350 -2.03 -3.47 12.36
N PHE A 351 -2.24 -3.21 13.66
CA PHE A 351 -3.47 -3.56 14.36
C PHE A 351 -4.54 -2.48 14.23
N MET A 352 -4.18 -1.25 13.86
CA MET A 352 -5.14 -0.18 13.62
C MET A 352 -6.10 -0.47 12.45
N LEU A 353 -5.75 -1.42 11.57
CA LEU A 353 -6.65 -1.99 10.57
C LEU A 353 -7.99 -2.48 11.18
N SER A 354 -7.96 -3.06 12.39
CA SER A 354 -9.17 -3.58 13.03
C SER A 354 -10.18 -2.49 13.43
N ALA A 355 -9.67 -1.32 13.82
CA ALA A 355 -10.50 -0.15 14.06
C ALA A 355 -11.14 0.38 12.77
N MET A 356 -10.48 0.23 11.62
CA MET A 356 -10.92 0.77 10.32
C MET A 356 -11.81 -0.17 9.51
N GLN A 357 -11.92 -1.43 9.89
CA GLN A 357 -12.69 -2.44 9.16
C GLN A 357 -14.10 -1.95 8.78
N HIS A 358 -14.85 -1.36 9.73
CA HIS A 358 -16.21 -0.91 9.46
C HIS A 358 -16.25 0.25 8.47
N LYS A 359 -15.27 1.15 8.51
CA LYS A 359 -15.17 2.27 7.58
C LYS A 359 -14.83 1.83 6.16
N ILE A 360 -13.86 0.92 6.01
CA ILE A 360 -13.53 0.36 4.70
C ILE A 360 -14.70 -0.45 4.13
N LEU A 361 -15.42 -1.20 4.96
CA LEU A 361 -16.62 -1.90 4.52
C LEU A 361 -17.73 -0.92 4.09
N GLU A 362 -17.93 0.17 4.84
CA GLU A 362 -18.86 1.24 4.48
C GLU A 362 -18.51 1.88 3.13
N ASP A 363 -17.23 2.11 2.86
CA ASP A 363 -16.74 2.63 1.57
C ASP A 363 -17.10 1.67 0.41
N LEU A 364 -16.78 0.37 0.56
CA LEU A 364 -17.06 -0.65 -0.45
C LEU A 364 -18.56 -0.81 -0.73
N LEU A 365 -19.38 -0.83 0.31
CA LEU A 365 -20.84 -0.86 0.19
C LEU A 365 -21.39 0.44 -0.42
N GLY A 366 -20.78 1.57 -0.11
CA GLY A 366 -21.07 2.86 -0.72
C GLY A 366 -20.82 2.84 -2.22
N PHE A 367 -19.68 2.30 -2.66
CA PHE A 367 -19.36 2.14 -4.08
C PHE A 367 -20.34 1.19 -4.79
N GLU A 368 -20.72 0.08 -4.16
CA GLU A 368 -21.75 -0.82 -4.69
C GLU A 368 -23.07 -0.09 -4.91
N LYS A 369 -23.56 0.60 -3.88
CA LYS A 369 -24.80 1.37 -3.92
C LYS A 369 -24.79 2.47 -5.00
N ASP A 370 -23.63 3.07 -5.23
CA ASP A 370 -23.45 4.10 -6.25
C ASP A 370 -23.28 3.53 -7.68
N GLY A 371 -23.30 2.21 -7.83
CA GLY A 371 -23.21 1.52 -9.12
C GLY A 371 -21.79 1.34 -9.65
N ALA A 372 -20.76 1.47 -8.81
CA ALA A 372 -19.35 1.32 -9.24
C ALA A 372 -19.10 -0.05 -9.87
N PHE A 373 -19.62 -1.11 -9.25
CA PHE A 373 -19.45 -2.50 -9.68
C PHE A 373 -20.19 -2.88 -10.97
N GLU A 374 -21.03 -2.00 -11.50
CA GLU A 374 -21.66 -2.19 -12.82
C GLU A 374 -20.75 -1.76 -13.97
N HIS A 375 -19.71 -0.96 -13.70
CA HIS A 375 -18.91 -0.30 -14.72
C HIS A 375 -17.40 -0.48 -14.56
N THR A 376 -16.96 -0.91 -13.38
CA THR A 376 -15.56 -0.77 -12.95
C THR A 376 -14.92 -2.11 -12.70
N ILE A 377 -13.73 -2.30 -13.26
CA ILE A 377 -12.75 -3.27 -12.75
C ILE A 377 -12.14 -2.64 -11.50
N MET A 378 -12.43 -3.19 -10.32
CA MET A 378 -11.88 -2.68 -9.07
C MET A 378 -10.69 -3.53 -8.64
N ILE A 379 -9.59 -2.90 -8.29
CA ILE A 379 -8.39 -3.57 -7.75
C ILE A 379 -8.26 -3.13 -6.29
N PHE A 380 -8.48 -4.04 -5.34
CA PHE A 380 -8.33 -3.79 -3.91
C PHE A 380 -7.02 -4.44 -3.45
N PHE A 381 -6.03 -3.64 -3.05
CA PHE A 381 -4.66 -4.12 -2.97
C PHE A 381 -3.79 -3.44 -1.91
N SER A 382 -2.66 -4.09 -1.63
CA SER A 382 -1.49 -3.53 -0.96
C SER A 382 -0.25 -3.77 -1.84
N ASP A 383 0.82 -3.07 -1.54
CA ASP A 383 2.12 -3.12 -2.21
C ASP A 383 3.11 -4.06 -1.50
N HIS A 384 3.05 -4.09 -0.16
CA HIS A 384 3.76 -5.03 0.72
C HIS A 384 2.95 -5.29 2.01
N GLY A 385 3.45 -6.17 2.88
CA GLY A 385 2.94 -6.34 4.24
C GLY A 385 3.76 -5.59 5.29
N ALA A 386 3.62 -5.94 6.56
CA ALA A 386 4.39 -5.33 7.65
C ALA A 386 5.90 -5.52 7.45
N ARG A 387 6.67 -4.43 7.57
CA ARG A 387 8.14 -4.45 7.51
C ARG A 387 8.80 -4.26 8.87
N PHE A 388 8.03 -3.78 9.85
CA PHE A 388 8.45 -3.49 11.21
C PHE A 388 7.40 -3.99 12.21
N GLY A 389 7.76 -3.95 13.49
CA GLY A 389 6.85 -4.25 14.58
C GLY A 389 6.74 -5.72 14.94
N PRO A 390 5.78 -6.09 15.80
CA PRO A 390 5.71 -7.40 16.44
C PRO A 390 5.66 -8.60 15.47
N LEU A 391 5.05 -8.42 14.30
CA LEU A 391 4.96 -9.49 13.29
C LEU A 391 6.34 -9.91 12.76
N MET A 392 7.34 -9.03 12.78
CA MET A 392 8.70 -9.32 12.30
C MET A 392 9.45 -10.30 13.21
N TYR A 393 8.91 -10.64 14.38
CA TYR A 393 9.47 -11.62 15.31
C TYR A 393 8.80 -13.01 15.21
N THR A 394 7.80 -13.17 14.34
CA THR A 394 7.14 -14.46 14.09
C THR A 394 7.89 -15.27 13.05
N LYS A 395 7.71 -16.60 13.04
CA LYS A 395 8.31 -17.49 12.04
C LYS A 395 7.83 -17.17 10.62
N GLU A 396 6.61 -16.67 10.47
CA GLU A 396 6.05 -16.32 9.16
C GLU A 396 6.35 -14.89 8.71
N ALA A 397 7.18 -14.12 9.44
CA ALA A 397 7.54 -12.73 9.12
C ALA A 397 7.97 -12.54 7.66
N PHE A 398 8.75 -13.49 7.11
CA PHE A 398 9.21 -13.45 5.72
C PHE A 398 8.03 -13.43 4.73
N LEU A 399 7.01 -14.26 4.97
CA LEU A 399 5.81 -14.34 4.14
C LEU A 399 4.88 -13.15 4.40
N GLU A 400 4.74 -12.74 5.66
CA GLU A 400 3.94 -11.59 6.08
C GLU A 400 4.35 -10.32 5.32
N GLU A 401 5.65 -10.06 5.22
CA GLU A 401 6.20 -8.88 4.56
C GLU A 401 6.05 -8.92 3.02
N ARG A 402 6.10 -10.11 2.42
CA ARG A 402 6.26 -10.33 0.96
C ARG A 402 4.96 -10.69 0.22
N LEU A 403 3.91 -11.06 0.95
CA LEU A 403 2.61 -11.48 0.39
C LEU A 403 1.51 -10.44 0.69
N PRO A 404 1.50 -9.29 0.01
CA PRO A 404 0.42 -8.31 0.12
C PRO A 404 -0.92 -8.87 -0.36
N MET A 405 -2.01 -8.24 0.10
CA MET A 405 -3.34 -8.52 -0.43
C MET A 405 -3.50 -8.03 -1.87
N MET A 406 -4.20 -8.79 -2.70
CA MET A 406 -4.50 -8.42 -4.08
C MET A 406 -5.80 -9.07 -4.53
N PHE A 407 -6.84 -8.26 -4.70
CA PHE A 407 -8.17 -8.68 -5.13
C PHE A 407 -8.58 -7.91 -6.37
N ILE A 408 -9.10 -8.61 -7.37
CA ILE A 408 -9.57 -8.01 -8.62
C ILE A 408 -11.04 -8.33 -8.80
N TYR A 409 -11.87 -7.30 -8.92
CA TYR A 409 -13.29 -7.39 -9.25
C TYR A 409 -13.50 -7.15 -10.75
N LEU A 410 -14.30 -7.99 -11.40
CA LEU A 410 -14.74 -7.80 -12.78
C LEU A 410 -16.24 -7.49 -12.84
N PRO A 411 -16.71 -6.41 -13.49
CA PRO A 411 -18.13 -6.06 -13.50
C PRO A 411 -18.97 -7.06 -14.31
N PRO A 412 -20.29 -7.24 -14.01
CA PRO A 412 -21.11 -8.29 -14.61
C PRO A 412 -21.08 -8.33 -16.14
N TRP A 413 -21.21 -7.18 -16.81
CA TRP A 413 -21.17 -7.11 -18.27
C TRP A 413 -19.81 -7.52 -18.85
N PHE A 414 -18.72 -7.24 -18.15
CA PHE A 414 -17.37 -7.60 -18.58
C PHE A 414 -17.20 -9.12 -18.51
N ARG A 415 -17.71 -9.75 -17.44
CA ARG A 415 -17.69 -11.20 -17.29
C ARG A 415 -18.48 -11.92 -18.39
N ILE A 416 -19.62 -11.34 -18.80
CA ILE A 416 -20.44 -11.86 -19.90
C ILE A 416 -19.73 -11.67 -21.25
N LYS A 417 -19.12 -10.50 -21.48
CA LYS A 417 -18.49 -10.16 -22.76
C LYS A 417 -17.15 -10.89 -22.97
N TYR A 418 -16.37 -11.09 -21.92
CA TYR A 418 -15.02 -11.69 -21.99
C TYR A 418 -14.86 -12.91 -21.07
N PRO A 419 -15.62 -14.00 -21.28
CA PRO A 419 -15.62 -15.16 -20.38
C PRO A 419 -14.24 -15.85 -20.29
N HIS A 420 -13.42 -15.78 -21.34
CA HIS A 420 -12.06 -16.33 -21.34
C HIS A 420 -11.11 -15.57 -20.40
N TYR A 421 -11.26 -14.25 -20.26
CA TYR A 421 -10.48 -13.47 -19.28
C TYR A 421 -10.91 -13.78 -17.85
N VAL A 422 -12.21 -14.06 -17.64
CA VAL A 422 -12.73 -14.52 -16.34
C VAL A 422 -12.13 -15.88 -15.97
N GLU A 423 -12.11 -16.82 -16.92
CA GLU A 423 -11.53 -18.15 -16.70
C GLU A 423 -10.03 -18.05 -16.40
N ALA A 424 -9.28 -17.26 -17.17
CA ALA A 424 -7.86 -17.01 -16.93
C ALA A 424 -7.62 -16.44 -15.53
N LEU A 425 -8.37 -15.41 -15.13
CA LEU A 425 -8.23 -14.81 -13.81
C LEU A 425 -8.58 -15.80 -12.69
N ALA A 426 -9.63 -16.61 -12.88
CA ALA A 426 -10.01 -17.66 -11.93
C ALA A 426 -8.89 -18.71 -11.74
N GLN A 427 -8.25 -19.14 -12.84
CA GLN A 427 -7.09 -20.05 -12.79
C GLN A 427 -5.88 -19.39 -12.13
N ASN A 428 -5.66 -18.10 -12.38
CA ASN A 428 -4.50 -17.36 -11.90
C ASN A 428 -4.53 -17.08 -10.39
N GLN A 429 -5.68 -17.25 -9.71
CA GLN A 429 -5.76 -17.10 -8.26
C GLN A 429 -4.69 -17.93 -7.54
N ASN A 430 -4.41 -19.15 -8.00
CA ASN A 430 -3.41 -20.04 -7.41
C ASN A 430 -2.11 -20.15 -8.23
N ARG A 431 -1.78 -19.13 -9.04
CA ARG A 431 -0.54 -19.05 -9.81
C ARG A 431 0.30 -17.86 -9.37
N LEU A 432 1.62 -18.03 -9.41
CA LEU A 432 2.58 -16.96 -9.06
C LEU A 432 2.39 -15.75 -9.98
N SER A 433 2.15 -14.59 -9.38
CA SER A 433 1.99 -13.31 -10.08
C SER A 433 2.77 -12.21 -9.36
N SER A 434 3.09 -11.14 -10.07
CA SER A 434 3.85 -10.00 -9.54
C SER A 434 3.29 -8.66 -9.99
N ASN A 435 3.86 -7.57 -9.46
CA ASN A 435 3.55 -6.19 -9.84
C ASN A 435 3.61 -5.98 -11.36
N PHE A 436 4.54 -6.65 -12.06
CA PHE A 436 4.70 -6.55 -13.50
C PHE A 436 3.55 -7.20 -14.29
N ASP A 437 2.94 -8.27 -13.76
CA ASP A 437 1.75 -8.86 -14.40
C ASP A 437 0.53 -7.94 -14.24
N LEU A 438 0.41 -7.26 -13.10
CA LEU A 438 -0.63 -6.25 -12.90
C LEU A 438 -0.44 -5.05 -13.85
N TYR A 439 0.78 -4.55 -14.03
CA TYR A 439 1.09 -3.52 -15.04
C TYR A 439 0.63 -3.96 -16.44
N ASN A 440 1.00 -5.17 -16.86
CA ASN A 440 0.58 -5.72 -18.15
C ASN A 440 -0.94 -5.89 -18.24
N THR A 441 -1.62 -6.16 -17.13
CA THR A 441 -3.09 -6.21 -17.06
C THR A 441 -3.72 -4.85 -17.25
N LEU A 442 -3.18 -3.81 -16.62
CA LEU A 442 -3.63 -2.43 -16.83
C LEU A 442 -3.44 -2.00 -18.29
N LYS A 443 -2.31 -2.34 -18.92
CA LYS A 443 -2.10 -2.14 -20.36
C LYS A 443 -3.08 -2.91 -21.23
N HIS A 444 -3.38 -4.15 -20.86
CA HIS A 444 -4.33 -4.98 -21.59
C HIS A 444 -5.74 -4.39 -21.55
N ILE A 445 -6.18 -3.80 -20.43
CA ILE A 445 -7.48 -3.13 -20.33
C ILE A 445 -7.63 -1.99 -21.35
N ILE A 446 -6.55 -1.25 -21.64
CA ILE A 446 -6.55 -0.17 -22.63
C ILE A 446 -6.84 -0.72 -24.04
N ASN A 447 -6.24 -1.86 -24.39
CA ASN A 447 -6.30 -2.45 -25.74
C ASN A 447 -7.09 -3.76 -25.78
N ILE A 448 -8.15 -3.88 -24.98
CA ILE A 448 -8.81 -5.16 -24.68
C ILE A 448 -9.43 -5.87 -25.90
N GLU A 449 -9.76 -5.11 -26.95
CA GLU A 449 -10.33 -5.61 -28.21
C GLU A 449 -9.26 -5.99 -29.25
N GLU A 450 -8.00 -5.62 -29.04
CA GLU A 450 -6.90 -5.86 -29.98
C GLU A 450 -6.17 -7.17 -29.63
N SER A 451 -5.74 -7.94 -30.64
CA SER A 451 -4.89 -9.11 -30.41
C SER A 451 -3.52 -8.67 -29.87
N VAL A 452 -3.19 -9.09 -28.65
CA VAL A 452 -2.16 -8.53 -27.75
C VAL A 452 -0.71 -8.81 -28.18
N GLU A 453 -0.46 -9.42 -29.34
CA GLU A 453 0.89 -9.72 -29.86
C GLU A 453 1.81 -8.49 -30.00
N HIS A 454 1.26 -7.27 -29.97
CA HIS A 454 2.01 -6.02 -30.14
C HIS A 454 2.08 -5.09 -28.92
N THR A 455 1.55 -5.49 -27.76
CA THR A 455 1.69 -4.65 -26.56
C THR A 455 3.11 -4.73 -26.01
N LYS A 456 3.77 -3.57 -25.84
CA LYS A 456 5.06 -3.50 -25.15
C LYS A 456 4.88 -3.95 -23.71
N ARG A 457 5.34 -5.17 -23.41
CA ARG A 457 5.36 -5.78 -22.08
C ARG A 457 6.20 -4.95 -21.10
N SER A 458 6.03 -5.20 -19.80
CA SER A 458 6.91 -4.70 -18.74
C SER A 458 8.38 -4.78 -19.15
N TYR A 459 9.11 -3.68 -19.00
CA TYR A 459 10.51 -3.60 -19.43
C TYR A 459 11.40 -4.55 -18.63
N ASP A 460 11.25 -4.57 -17.31
CA ASP A 460 12.05 -5.43 -16.42
C ASP A 460 11.50 -6.85 -16.26
N CYS A 461 10.38 -7.15 -16.89
CA CYS A 461 9.88 -8.52 -17.02
C CYS A 461 9.23 -8.75 -18.39
N PRO A 462 10.02 -8.89 -19.47
CA PRO A 462 9.49 -9.12 -20.83
C PRO A 462 8.73 -10.44 -21.00
N GLN A 463 8.89 -11.38 -20.07
CA GLN A 463 8.16 -12.65 -20.02
C GLN A 463 6.86 -12.55 -19.20
N CYS A 464 6.72 -11.52 -18.36
CA CYS A 464 5.47 -11.27 -17.63
C CYS A 464 4.34 -10.95 -18.61
N GLN A 465 3.11 -11.22 -18.20
CA GLN A 465 1.94 -11.07 -19.06
C GLN A 465 0.72 -10.62 -18.26
N SER A 466 -0.35 -10.25 -18.96
CA SER A 466 -1.61 -9.88 -18.31
C SER A 466 -2.21 -11.07 -17.54
N LEU A 467 -2.81 -10.77 -16.38
CA LEU A 467 -3.60 -11.69 -15.55
C LEU A 467 -4.91 -12.13 -16.23
N PHE A 468 -5.28 -11.53 -17.36
CA PHE A 468 -6.35 -11.99 -18.24
C PHE A 468 -5.91 -13.09 -19.21
N TYR A 469 -4.64 -13.51 -19.15
CA TYR A 469 -4.18 -14.75 -19.78
C TYR A 469 -3.78 -15.76 -18.70
N PRO A 470 -4.00 -17.07 -18.94
CA PRO A 470 -3.53 -18.10 -18.03
C PRO A 470 -2.02 -17.98 -17.82
N LEU A 471 -1.57 -17.66 -16.61
CA LEU A 471 -0.15 -17.62 -16.25
C LEU A 471 0.44 -19.03 -16.33
N PRO A 472 1.73 -19.22 -16.66
CA PRO A 472 2.33 -20.55 -16.66
C PRO A 472 2.18 -21.24 -15.29
N GLU A 473 1.83 -22.53 -15.28
CA GLU A 473 1.67 -23.29 -14.03
C GLU A 473 3.02 -23.49 -13.32
N ASN A 474 4.05 -23.93 -14.06
CA ASN A 474 5.42 -24.09 -13.58
C ASN A 474 6.24 -22.80 -13.76
N ARG A 475 5.77 -21.70 -13.14
CA ARG A 475 6.44 -20.40 -13.15
C ARG A 475 7.34 -20.22 -11.93
N SER A 476 8.58 -19.77 -12.15
CA SER A 476 9.51 -19.40 -11.07
C SER A 476 9.46 -17.91 -10.72
N CYS A 477 10.10 -17.51 -9.62
CA CYS A 477 10.24 -16.11 -9.24
C CYS A 477 10.97 -15.27 -10.30
N SER A 478 12.01 -15.80 -10.94
CA SER A 478 12.70 -15.11 -12.04
C SER A 478 11.80 -14.94 -13.26
N ASP A 479 10.97 -15.95 -13.60
CA ASP A 479 9.93 -15.84 -14.65
C ASP A 479 8.85 -14.79 -14.31
N ALA A 480 8.76 -14.36 -13.06
CA ALA A 480 7.83 -13.33 -12.57
C ALA A 480 8.51 -11.98 -12.28
N GLY A 481 9.80 -11.83 -12.56
CA GLY A 481 10.55 -10.60 -12.26
C GLY A 481 10.72 -10.36 -10.75
N ILE A 482 10.64 -11.40 -9.92
CA ILE A 482 10.81 -11.33 -8.47
C ILE A 482 12.25 -11.72 -8.14
N ALA A 483 12.99 -10.79 -7.53
CA ALA A 483 14.35 -11.07 -7.07
C ALA A 483 14.36 -12.12 -5.94
N GLU A 484 15.46 -12.85 -5.84
CA GLU A 484 15.61 -13.98 -4.89
C GLU A 484 15.29 -13.60 -3.44
N ALA A 485 15.71 -12.41 -3.00
CA ALA A 485 15.45 -11.90 -1.65
C ALA A 485 13.96 -11.66 -1.33
N TYR A 486 13.09 -11.60 -2.35
CA TYR A 486 11.64 -11.43 -2.21
C TYR A 486 10.85 -12.68 -2.61
N CYS A 487 11.52 -13.75 -3.03
CA CYS A 487 10.86 -14.94 -3.54
C CYS A 487 10.28 -15.82 -2.42
N THR A 488 8.95 -15.99 -2.39
CA THR A 488 8.29 -16.85 -1.39
C THR A 488 7.93 -18.24 -1.91
N CYS A 489 8.48 -18.64 -3.05
CA CYS A 489 8.21 -19.93 -3.68
C CYS A 489 9.01 -21.09 -3.05
N HIS A 490 10.02 -20.78 -2.24
CA HIS A 490 10.93 -21.76 -1.69
C HIS A 490 10.58 -22.11 -0.25
N ASN A 491 10.85 -23.37 0.08
CA ASN A 491 10.64 -23.92 1.41
C ASN A 491 11.96 -23.97 2.17
N TYR A 492 11.93 -23.40 3.37
CA TYR A 492 13.07 -23.36 4.27
C TYR A 492 12.82 -24.21 5.53
N GLU A 493 13.90 -24.69 6.11
CA GLU A 493 13.93 -25.33 7.42
C GLU A 493 14.98 -24.68 8.32
N GLU A 494 14.62 -24.48 9.57
CA GLU A 494 15.49 -23.92 10.61
C GLU A 494 16.67 -24.86 10.85
N VAL A 495 17.89 -24.31 10.82
CA VAL A 495 19.12 -25.05 11.12
C VAL A 495 19.57 -24.76 12.55
N GLN A 496 20.20 -25.74 13.19
CA GLN A 496 20.78 -25.53 14.51
C GLN A 496 21.89 -24.48 14.45
N GLU A 497 21.88 -23.60 15.46
CA GLU A 497 22.91 -22.59 15.65
C GLU A 497 24.26 -23.25 15.94
N ASP A 498 25.26 -22.92 15.12
CA ASP A 498 26.64 -23.42 15.22
C ASP A 498 27.67 -22.35 14.79
N GLN A 499 28.96 -22.67 14.94
CA GLN A 499 30.05 -21.75 14.54
C GLN A 499 29.96 -21.33 13.07
N LYS A 500 29.45 -22.19 12.17
CA LYS A 500 29.33 -21.89 10.74
C LYS A 500 28.22 -20.87 10.47
N THR A 501 27.07 -20.98 11.16
CA THR A 501 25.97 -20.00 11.06
C THR A 501 26.39 -18.62 11.57
N TRP A 502 27.17 -18.56 12.67
CA TRP A 502 27.76 -17.31 13.17
C TRP A 502 28.77 -16.73 12.19
N ARG A 503 29.66 -17.55 11.65
CA ARG A 503 30.65 -17.13 10.65
C ARG A 503 29.99 -16.54 9.41
N MET A 504 28.91 -17.17 8.95
CA MET A 504 28.13 -16.70 7.82
C MET A 504 27.51 -15.31 8.09
N ALA A 505 26.87 -15.11 9.24
CA ALA A 505 26.31 -13.81 9.62
C ALA A 505 27.40 -12.72 9.77
N ASP A 506 28.57 -13.08 10.30
CA ASP A 506 29.74 -12.19 10.41
C ASP A 506 30.22 -11.73 9.03
N LEU A 507 30.33 -12.65 8.06
CA LEU A 507 30.63 -12.32 6.67
C LEU A 507 29.60 -11.39 6.04
N VAL A 508 28.31 -11.54 6.37
CA VAL A 508 27.26 -10.63 5.90
C VAL A 508 27.48 -9.22 6.48
N VAL A 509 27.76 -9.10 7.78
CA VAL A 509 28.08 -7.81 8.42
C VAL A 509 29.31 -7.16 7.78
N ASP A 510 30.35 -7.94 7.47
CA ASP A 510 31.52 -7.48 6.73
C ASP A 510 31.17 -6.94 5.34
N ARG A 511 30.25 -7.58 4.61
CA ARG A 511 29.78 -7.08 3.31
C ARG A 511 29.02 -5.76 3.46
N ILE A 512 28.21 -5.60 4.50
CA ILE A 512 27.52 -4.33 4.81
C ILE A 512 28.56 -3.22 5.09
N ASN A 513 29.55 -3.48 5.94
CA ASN A 513 30.61 -2.50 6.24
C ASN A 513 31.41 -2.10 4.99
N LYS A 514 31.74 -3.07 4.13
CA LYS A 514 32.42 -2.81 2.85
C LYS A 514 31.56 -1.98 1.90
N TYR A 515 30.26 -2.23 1.85
CA TYR A 515 29.31 -1.41 1.08
C TYR A 515 29.30 0.04 1.58
N LEU A 516 29.17 0.26 2.90
CA LEU A 516 29.23 1.61 3.48
C LEU A 516 30.56 2.33 3.15
N HIS A 517 31.69 1.61 3.24
CA HIS A 517 32.99 2.16 2.88
C HIS A 517 33.12 2.47 1.38
N HIS A 518 32.60 1.60 0.50
CA HIS A 518 32.60 1.83 -0.94
C HIS A 518 31.84 3.11 -1.33
N HIS A 519 30.78 3.44 -0.58
CA HIS A 519 30.04 4.69 -0.72
C HIS A 519 30.60 5.87 0.09
N ASN A 520 31.82 5.75 0.64
CA ASN A 520 32.51 6.79 1.42
C ASN A 520 31.78 7.24 2.69
N LEU A 521 31.06 6.33 3.37
CA LEU A 521 30.26 6.64 4.55
C LEU A 521 30.95 6.34 5.89
N GLN A 522 32.21 5.91 5.89
CA GLN A 522 32.95 5.49 7.09
C GLN A 522 33.16 6.61 8.14
N ASN A 523 33.03 7.88 7.74
CA ASN A 523 33.14 9.03 8.64
C ASN A 523 31.79 9.48 9.21
N LEU A 524 30.68 8.91 8.70
CA LEU A 524 29.32 9.24 9.12
C LEU A 524 28.68 8.07 9.86
N CYS A 525 28.82 6.87 9.31
CA CYS A 525 28.25 5.63 9.81
C CYS A 525 29.29 4.83 10.60
N SER A 526 28.88 4.27 11.73
CA SER A 526 29.70 3.35 12.51
C SER A 526 29.88 2.01 11.79
N ASN A 527 31.07 1.41 11.93
CA ASN A 527 31.25 0.00 11.55
C ASN A 527 30.35 -0.89 12.43
N LEU A 528 29.59 -1.75 11.76
CA LEU A 528 28.69 -2.69 12.41
C LEU A 528 29.47 -3.92 12.90
N THR A 529 29.08 -4.45 14.05
CA THR A 529 29.64 -5.70 14.60
C THR A 529 28.52 -6.63 15.04
N LEU A 530 28.60 -7.89 14.64
CA LEU A 530 27.60 -8.90 14.96
C LEU A 530 27.43 -9.04 16.48
N ARG A 531 26.18 -9.04 16.95
CA ARG A 531 25.83 -9.25 18.37
C ARG A 531 25.23 -10.63 18.59
N VAL A 532 24.23 -11.00 17.79
CA VAL A 532 23.50 -12.27 17.93
C VAL A 532 22.93 -12.71 16.59
N VAL A 533 22.92 -14.01 16.35
CA VAL A 533 22.17 -14.66 15.26
C VAL A 533 20.85 -15.15 15.85
N ASN A 534 19.72 -14.59 15.40
CA ASN A 534 18.41 -14.91 15.95
C ASN A 534 17.84 -16.21 15.38
N ASN A 535 17.98 -16.39 14.06
CA ASN A 535 17.50 -17.56 13.34
C ASN A 535 18.31 -17.72 12.05
N THR A 536 18.57 -18.96 11.64
CA THR A 536 19.08 -19.29 10.32
C THR A 536 18.26 -20.44 9.75
N GLU A 537 17.88 -20.33 8.49
CA GLU A 537 17.13 -21.36 7.78
C GLU A 537 17.84 -21.71 6.47
N VAL A 538 17.80 -22.97 6.08
CA VAL A 538 18.34 -23.47 4.82
C VAL A 538 17.21 -23.90 3.90
N ARG A 539 17.38 -23.69 2.59
CA ARG A 539 16.43 -24.20 1.61
C ARG A 539 16.44 -25.73 1.59
N ILE A 540 15.26 -26.35 1.71
CA ILE A 540 15.12 -27.82 1.77
C ILE A 540 15.46 -28.47 0.41
N LEU A 541 15.00 -27.86 -0.68
CA LEU A 541 15.18 -28.35 -2.05
C LEU A 541 15.72 -27.21 -2.91
N ASP A 542 16.96 -27.35 -3.39
CA ASP A 542 17.49 -26.50 -4.44
C ASP A 542 16.94 -27.01 -5.78
N MET A 543 15.90 -26.36 -6.27
CA MET A 543 15.31 -26.64 -7.60
C MET A 543 16.10 -25.97 -8.74
N ASP A 544 17.20 -25.31 -8.42
CA ASP A 544 18.09 -24.69 -9.40
C ASP A 544 19.16 -25.70 -9.84
N GLU A 545 18.96 -26.30 -11.01
CA GLU A 545 19.89 -27.26 -11.60
C GLU A 545 21.27 -26.64 -11.91
N ASN A 546 21.38 -25.31 -11.97
CA ASN A 546 22.63 -24.59 -12.25
C ASN A 546 23.43 -24.22 -11.01
N LEU A 547 22.95 -24.57 -9.81
CA LEU A 547 23.61 -24.20 -8.57
C LEU A 547 24.98 -24.87 -8.45
N VAL A 548 26.02 -24.07 -8.17
CA VAL A 548 27.38 -24.58 -7.97
C VAL A 548 27.38 -25.59 -6.80
N LYS A 549 28.01 -26.74 -7.02
CA LYS A 549 28.08 -27.82 -6.04
C LYS A 549 28.69 -27.32 -4.73
N GLY A 550 27.89 -27.34 -3.66
CA GLY A 550 28.31 -26.92 -2.31
C GLY A 550 27.62 -25.64 -1.83
N MET A 551 27.21 -24.76 -2.75
CA MET A 551 26.41 -23.59 -2.44
C MET A 551 24.99 -23.98 -2.04
N ARG A 552 24.44 -23.31 -1.03
CA ARG A 552 23.06 -23.45 -0.56
C ARG A 552 22.45 -22.09 -0.29
N HIS A 553 21.16 -21.94 -0.52
CA HIS A 553 20.44 -20.75 -0.12
C HIS A 553 20.10 -20.78 1.36
N TYR A 554 20.44 -19.69 2.07
CA TYR A 554 20.09 -19.48 3.46
C TYR A 554 19.30 -18.19 3.64
N HIS A 555 18.43 -18.22 4.64
CA HIS A 555 17.90 -17.03 5.28
C HIS A 555 18.56 -16.89 6.64
N THR A 556 19.05 -15.70 6.96
CA THR A 556 19.62 -15.43 8.28
C THR A 556 19.08 -14.11 8.83
N LYS A 557 18.56 -14.18 10.06
CA LYS A 557 18.14 -13.03 10.85
C LYS A 557 19.14 -12.82 11.97
N PHE A 558 19.69 -11.62 12.06
CA PHE A 558 20.72 -11.30 13.03
C PHE A 558 20.61 -9.85 13.52
N GLN A 559 21.26 -9.57 14.63
CA GLN A 559 21.33 -8.25 15.23
C GLN A 559 22.79 -7.84 15.43
N VAL A 560 23.08 -6.56 15.24
CA VAL A 560 24.40 -5.96 15.48
C VAL A 560 24.41 -5.12 16.75
N HIS A 561 25.59 -4.81 17.28
CA HIS A 561 25.72 -4.04 18.53
C HIS A 561 25.24 -2.60 18.39
N GLN A 562 25.44 -1.99 17.22
CA GLN A 562 25.19 -0.59 16.95
C GLN A 562 23.67 -0.35 16.93
N ASN A 563 23.18 0.28 17.99
CA ASN A 563 21.76 0.58 18.23
C ASN A 563 20.80 -0.62 18.14
N LEU A 564 21.33 -1.84 18.31
CA LEU A 564 20.56 -3.09 18.20
C LEU A 564 19.86 -3.22 16.84
N ALA A 565 20.53 -2.76 15.79
CA ALA A 565 20.06 -2.88 14.43
C ALA A 565 19.83 -4.36 14.03
N GLU A 566 18.66 -4.65 13.47
CA GLU A 566 18.24 -6.02 13.10
C GLU A 566 18.12 -6.15 11.59
N PHE A 567 18.70 -7.21 11.05
CA PHE A 567 18.75 -7.46 9.61
C PHE A 567 18.23 -8.86 9.26
N PHE A 568 17.67 -8.96 8.07
CA PHE A 568 17.31 -10.22 7.43
C PHE A 568 17.97 -10.28 6.06
N ALA A 569 18.74 -11.35 5.82
CA ALA A 569 19.48 -11.53 4.57
C ALA A 569 19.14 -12.88 3.91
N THR A 570 18.90 -12.84 2.60
CA THR A 570 18.88 -14.01 1.72
C THR A 570 20.24 -14.13 1.05
N ILE A 571 20.90 -15.26 1.26
CA ILE A 571 22.30 -15.46 0.87
C ILE A 571 22.50 -16.79 0.18
N LEU A 572 23.45 -16.84 -0.74
CA LEU A 572 23.96 -18.07 -1.32
C LEU A 572 25.35 -18.32 -0.72
N TYR A 573 25.52 -19.44 -0.02
CA TYR A 573 26.70 -19.69 0.79
C TYR A 573 27.18 -21.14 0.70
N ASP A 574 28.49 -21.34 0.61
CA ASP A 574 29.15 -22.63 0.77
C ASP A 574 29.83 -22.71 2.14
N LYS A 575 29.42 -23.71 2.92
CA LYS A 575 29.87 -23.91 4.31
C LYS A 575 31.32 -24.41 4.45
N GLU A 576 31.93 -24.90 3.38
CA GLU A 576 33.29 -25.45 3.38
C GLU A 576 34.30 -24.44 2.83
N THR A 577 33.96 -23.71 1.77
CA THR A 577 34.84 -22.70 1.16
C THR A 577 34.69 -21.30 1.77
N GLU A 578 33.62 -21.08 2.55
CA GLU A 578 33.16 -19.76 3.00
C GLU A 578 32.85 -18.79 1.86
N GLU A 579 32.60 -19.29 0.64
CA GLU A 579 32.15 -18.46 -0.47
C GLU A 579 30.74 -17.93 -0.18
N LEU A 580 30.61 -16.61 -0.12
CA LEU A 580 29.36 -15.91 0.17
C LEU A 580 28.99 -14.96 -0.97
N GLN A 581 27.87 -15.22 -1.62
CA GLN A 581 27.25 -14.36 -2.63
C GLN A 581 26.02 -13.69 -2.04
N ILE A 582 26.00 -12.37 -2.08
CA ILE A 582 24.94 -11.53 -1.54
C ILE A 582 24.89 -10.20 -2.29
N ASN A 583 23.67 -9.72 -2.57
CA ASN A 583 23.46 -8.33 -2.91
C ASN A 583 23.09 -7.56 -1.64
N VAL A 584 23.99 -6.67 -1.19
CA VAL A 584 23.80 -5.92 0.06
C VAL A 584 22.54 -5.07 0.01
N GLU A 585 22.22 -4.47 -1.14
CA GLU A 585 21.05 -3.59 -1.31
C GLU A 585 19.69 -4.32 -1.14
N LEU A 586 19.69 -5.66 -1.16
CA LEU A 586 18.49 -6.48 -0.93
C LEU A 586 18.37 -6.98 0.52
N ILE A 587 19.35 -6.67 1.38
CA ILE A 587 19.26 -6.98 2.82
C ILE A 587 18.20 -6.09 3.44
N SER A 588 17.25 -6.70 4.14
CA SER A 588 16.15 -5.99 4.79
C SER A 588 16.56 -5.56 6.20
N ARG A 589 16.24 -4.32 6.58
CA ARG A 589 16.30 -3.82 7.96
C ARG A 589 14.95 -4.07 8.62
N THR A 590 14.88 -4.89 9.67
CA THR A 590 13.60 -5.39 10.23
C THR A 590 13.08 -4.61 11.45
N ASN A 591 13.80 -3.57 11.89
CA ASN A 591 13.36 -2.65 12.94
C ASN A 591 13.53 -1.19 12.49
N MET A 592 12.78 -0.28 13.11
CA MET A 592 12.81 1.15 12.78
C MET A 592 14.23 1.72 12.90
N TYR A 593 14.64 2.51 11.91
CA TYR A 593 16.02 3.02 11.77
C TYR A 593 16.09 4.53 11.45
N GLY A 594 14.95 5.23 11.38
CA GLY A 594 14.92 6.64 10.97
C GLY A 594 15.87 7.53 11.78
N THR A 595 15.82 7.42 13.11
CA THR A 595 16.71 8.17 14.02
C THR A 595 18.16 7.70 14.00
N ASP A 596 18.40 6.44 13.59
CA ASP A 596 19.75 5.88 13.53
C ASP A 596 20.54 6.42 12.33
N SER A 597 19.85 6.85 11.26
CA SER A 597 20.44 7.10 9.93
C SER A 597 20.31 8.55 9.45
N GLU A 598 20.03 9.50 10.35
CA GLU A 598 19.80 10.93 10.02
C GLU A 598 20.97 11.61 9.28
N CYS A 599 22.20 11.12 9.44
CA CYS A 599 23.40 11.65 8.80
C CYS A 599 23.54 11.29 7.31
N VAL A 600 22.66 10.44 6.77
CA VAL A 600 22.68 10.00 5.37
C VAL A 600 21.33 10.33 4.74
N ASN A 601 21.35 10.86 3.51
CA ASN A 601 20.11 11.19 2.78
C ASN A 601 19.65 10.07 1.84
N ASN A 602 20.58 9.26 1.30
CA ASN A 602 20.25 8.19 0.37
C ASN A 602 19.45 7.07 1.07
N LYS A 603 18.30 6.72 0.48
CA LYS A 603 17.32 5.77 1.05
C LYS A 603 17.89 4.37 1.29
N ASN A 604 18.66 3.84 0.33
CA ASN A 604 19.23 2.49 0.45
C ASN A 604 20.32 2.45 1.53
N GLN A 605 21.16 3.48 1.59
CA GLN A 605 22.21 3.59 2.60
C GLN A 605 21.67 3.77 4.03
N LYS A 606 20.52 4.43 4.19
CA LYS A 606 19.84 4.59 5.50
C LYS A 606 19.50 3.26 6.18
N LEU A 607 19.24 2.19 5.42
CA LEU A 607 18.94 0.87 5.98
C LEU A 607 20.09 0.31 6.83
N TYR A 608 21.33 0.59 6.39
CA TYR A 608 22.55 0.01 6.96
C TYR A 608 23.28 0.98 7.89
N CYS A 609 23.16 2.29 7.65
CA CYS A 609 23.89 3.29 8.41
C CYS A 609 23.35 3.45 9.83
N VAL A 610 24.24 3.30 10.82
CA VAL A 610 24.03 3.81 12.18
C VAL A 610 25.00 4.97 12.37
N CYS A 611 24.49 6.20 12.50
CA CYS A 611 25.30 7.40 12.58
C CYS A 611 26.17 7.39 13.83
N LEU A 612 27.44 7.77 13.68
CA LEU A 612 28.39 7.88 14.80
C LEU A 612 27.87 8.82 15.90
N SER A 613 27.16 9.89 15.52
CA SER A 613 26.53 10.84 16.44
C SER A 613 25.29 10.31 17.17
N LYS A 614 24.77 9.13 16.80
CA LYS A 614 23.54 8.53 17.32
C LYS A 614 23.79 7.20 18.04
N LEU A 615 25.04 6.80 18.21
CA LEU A 615 25.39 5.57 18.93
C LEU A 615 24.92 5.65 20.38
N ARG A 616 24.04 4.73 20.76
CA ARG A 616 23.59 4.57 22.15
C ARG A 616 24.72 3.94 22.96
N ALA A 617 24.97 4.47 24.16
CA ALA A 617 25.92 3.87 25.08
C ALA A 617 25.50 2.41 25.35
N ILE A 618 26.43 1.47 25.17
CA ILE A 618 26.22 0.07 25.51
C ILE A 618 26.04 0.02 27.03
N ILE A 619 24.79 -0.11 27.51
CA ILE A 619 24.54 -0.46 28.90
C ILE A 619 25.03 -1.91 29.02
N LYS A 620 26.19 -2.06 29.67
CA LYS A 620 26.84 -3.35 29.93
C LYS A 620 25.97 -4.24 30.81
#